data_AF-A0A7V6M8Z5-F1
#
_entry.id   AF-A0A7V6M8Z5-F1
#
_cell.length_a   1.000
_cell.length_b   1.000
_cell.length_c   1.000
_cell.angle_alpha   90.00
_cell.angle_beta   90.00
_cell.angle_gamma   90.00
#
_symmetry.space_group_name_H-M   'P 1'
#
loop_
_entity.id
_entity.type
_entity.pdbx_description
1 polymer ?
#
loop_
_entity_poly.entity_id
_entity_poly.type
_entity_poly.pdbx_seq_one_letter_code
_entity_poly.pdbx_strand_id
1 'polypeptide(L)'
;MKIIGTNTYTCDSHGVWQNKNKILRLYKKSIGGKTGFTGKARRTLVTVAQEDETKLIVVTLDCGGDFKAHIDLYERLFKIKKTIKLMNEGKSQLNEFEINCKSDIFVTMNKDLIKQSKIIYRINNNELRIELVNGGQIDYIGQCSVIKVNEKSKKYSWWKQLFRLN
;
A
#
# COMPACT_ATOMS: atom_id res chain seq x y z
N MET A 1 14.48 2.11 2.07
CA MET A 1 14.57 2.23 3.54
C MET A 1 16.00 1.93 3.98
N LYS A 2 16.86 2.95 4.16
CA LYS A 2 18.31 2.74 4.34
C LYS A 2 18.65 2.23 5.75
N ILE A 3 18.21 2.93 6.79
CA ILE A 3 18.63 2.66 8.18
C ILE A 3 17.96 1.40 8.74
N ILE A 4 16.62 1.35 8.76
CA ILE A 4 15.87 0.27 9.43
C ILE A 4 16.01 -1.11 8.77
N GLY A 5 16.44 -1.16 7.50
CA GLY A 5 16.67 -2.38 6.72
C GLY A 5 18.13 -2.85 6.72
N THR A 6 19.04 -2.10 7.33
CA THR A 6 20.46 -2.48 7.41
C THR A 6 20.62 -3.68 8.35
N ASN A 7 21.26 -4.75 7.89
CA ASN A 7 21.54 -5.95 8.69
C ASN A 7 22.72 -5.75 9.66
N THR A 8 23.75 -5.06 9.18
CA THR A 8 24.98 -4.76 9.91
C THR A 8 25.52 -3.41 9.47
N TYR A 9 26.03 -2.61 10.40
CA TYR A 9 26.67 -1.34 10.13
C TYR A 9 28.03 -1.31 10.81
N THR A 10 29.08 -0.91 10.10
CA THR A 10 30.42 -0.73 10.66
C THR A 10 30.62 0.73 11.00
N CYS A 11 30.97 1.01 12.25
CA CYS A 11 31.37 2.31 12.72
C CYS A 11 32.87 2.28 13.01
N ASP A 12 33.63 3.21 12.40
CA ASP A 12 35.09 3.22 12.48
C ASP A 12 35.62 3.28 13.92
N SER A 13 34.88 3.95 14.81
CA SER A 13 35.27 4.12 16.22
C SER A 13 34.64 3.11 17.18
N HIS A 14 33.61 2.38 16.78
CA HIS A 14 32.78 1.56 17.68
C HIS A 14 32.54 0.12 17.17
N GLY A 15 33.20 -0.29 16.09
CA GLY A 15 33.14 -1.62 15.53
C GLY A 15 31.84 -1.92 14.76
N VAL A 16 31.49 -3.21 14.68
CA VAL A 16 30.35 -3.69 13.88
C VAL A 16 29.09 -3.81 14.73
N TRP A 17 28.04 -3.10 14.35
CA TRP A 17 26.72 -3.18 14.95
C TRP A 17 25.80 -4.08 14.16
N GLN A 18 25.20 -5.04 14.84
CA GLN A 18 24.22 -5.95 14.25
C GLN A 18 22.79 -5.50 14.57
N ASN A 19 21.92 -5.52 13.57
CA ASN A 19 20.52 -5.19 13.78
C ASN A 19 19.85 -6.25 14.68
N LYS A 20 19.19 -5.80 15.74
CA LYS A 20 18.49 -6.67 16.70
C LYS A 20 17.21 -7.29 16.12
N ASN A 21 16.67 -6.74 15.03
CA ASN A 21 15.53 -7.32 14.34
C ASN A 21 15.95 -8.58 13.56
N LYS A 22 15.76 -9.75 14.17
CA LYS A 22 16.11 -11.04 13.56
C LYS A 22 15.30 -11.34 12.28
N ILE A 23 14.11 -10.77 12.10
CA ILE A 23 13.28 -10.99 10.92
C ILE A 23 14.01 -10.59 9.62
N LEU A 24 14.88 -9.57 9.66
CA LEU A 24 15.66 -9.17 8.48
C LEU A 24 16.56 -10.28 7.93
N ARG A 25 16.93 -11.26 8.76
CA ARG A 25 17.73 -12.43 8.37
C ARG A 25 16.88 -13.68 8.18
N LEU A 26 15.80 -13.81 8.94
CA LEU A 26 14.91 -14.97 8.92
C LEU A 26 13.88 -14.93 7.78
N TYR A 27 13.56 -13.75 7.27
CA TYR A 27 12.47 -13.56 6.32
C TYR A 27 12.87 -12.65 5.16
N LYS A 28 13.04 -13.25 3.98
CA LYS A 28 13.56 -12.58 2.77
C LYS A 28 12.75 -11.35 2.35
N LYS A 29 11.44 -11.33 2.60
CA LYS A 29 10.54 -10.23 2.25
C LYS A 29 10.60 -9.04 3.23
N SER A 30 11.30 -9.19 4.35
CA SER A 30 11.43 -8.12 5.35
C SER A 30 12.33 -7.00 4.86
N ILE A 31 11.85 -5.76 4.97
CA ILE A 31 12.62 -4.56 4.58
C ILE A 31 12.91 -3.61 5.75
N GLY A 32 12.45 -3.94 6.96
CA GLY A 32 12.78 -3.16 8.14
C GLY A 32 11.99 -3.53 9.39
N GLY A 33 12.31 -2.85 10.48
CA GLY A 33 11.54 -2.92 11.72
C GLY A 33 12.30 -2.45 12.95
N LYS A 34 11.64 -2.50 14.09
CA LYS A 34 12.21 -2.16 15.40
C LYS A 34 11.65 -3.05 16.49
N THR A 35 12.55 -3.60 17.30
CA THR A 35 12.25 -4.33 18.52
C THR A 35 12.25 -3.38 19.73
N GLY A 36 11.42 -3.70 20.73
CA GLY A 36 11.40 -3.08 22.05
C GLY A 36 11.19 -4.12 23.14
N PHE A 37 11.77 -3.88 24.32
CA PHE A 37 11.53 -4.70 25.50
C PHE A 37 11.71 -3.89 26.78
N THR A 38 10.75 -3.98 27.70
CA THR A 38 10.91 -3.56 29.10
C THR A 38 10.19 -4.55 30.01
N GLY A 39 10.47 -4.53 31.32
CA GLY A 39 9.77 -5.39 32.28
C GLY A 39 8.25 -5.20 32.28
N LYS A 40 7.78 -3.96 32.09
CA LYS A 40 6.35 -3.61 32.05
C LYS A 40 5.71 -3.86 30.69
N ALA A 41 6.34 -3.42 29.60
CA ALA A 41 5.78 -3.52 28.25
C ALA A 41 5.99 -4.89 27.59
N ARG A 42 6.83 -5.74 28.20
CA ARG A 42 7.27 -7.02 27.63
C ARG A 42 7.81 -6.81 26.20
N ARG A 43 7.69 -7.81 25.32
CA ARG A 43 8.22 -7.76 23.95
C ARG A 43 7.29 -6.97 23.04
N THR A 44 7.82 -5.96 22.37
CA THR A 44 7.12 -5.20 21.33
C THR A 44 7.91 -5.25 20.03
N LEU A 45 7.21 -5.34 18.91
CA LEU A 45 7.84 -5.46 17.59
C LEU A 45 6.99 -4.75 16.55
N VAL A 46 7.63 -3.88 15.78
CA VAL A 46 7.09 -3.34 14.53
C VAL A 46 7.98 -3.83 13.41
N THR A 47 7.42 -4.46 12.38
CA THR A 47 8.18 -4.76 11.16
C THR A 47 7.42 -4.31 9.93
N VAL A 48 8.16 -4.23 8.82
CA VAL A 48 7.62 -4.02 7.49
C VAL A 48 8.20 -5.07 6.54
N ALA A 49 7.32 -5.68 5.76
CA ALA A 49 7.67 -6.59 4.68
C ALA A 49 7.03 -6.14 3.38
N GLN A 50 7.64 -6.51 2.26
CA GLN A 50 7.18 -6.16 0.93
C GLN A 50 7.19 -7.39 0.00
N GLU A 51 6.11 -7.55 -0.75
CA GLU A 51 6.01 -8.46 -1.89
C GLU A 51 5.35 -7.71 -3.05
N ASP A 52 6.05 -7.64 -4.18
CA ASP A 52 5.71 -6.75 -5.30
C ASP A 52 5.47 -5.30 -4.84
N GLU A 53 4.34 -4.71 -5.22
CA GLU A 53 3.87 -3.39 -4.78
C GLU A 53 3.23 -3.41 -3.39
N THR A 54 3.00 -4.60 -2.81
CA THR A 54 2.30 -4.73 -1.53
C THR A 54 3.28 -4.58 -0.38
N LYS A 55 3.14 -3.50 0.38
CA LYS A 55 3.86 -3.28 1.64
C LYS A 55 2.90 -3.49 2.81
N LEU A 56 3.32 -4.33 3.74
CA LEU A 56 2.56 -4.63 4.95
C LEU A 56 3.39 -4.23 6.17
N ILE A 57 2.73 -3.63 7.16
CA ILE A 57 3.30 -3.33 8.47
C ILE A 57 2.57 -4.19 9.49
N VAL A 58 3.31 -4.90 10.32
CA VAL A 58 2.76 -5.69 11.42
C VAL A 58 3.33 -5.16 12.72
N VAL A 59 2.44 -5.03 13.72
CA VAL A 59 2.77 -4.59 15.07
C VAL A 59 2.29 -5.67 16.05
N THR A 60 3.16 -6.06 16.97
CA THR A 60 2.78 -6.85 18.15
C THR A 60 3.23 -6.14 19.42
N LEU A 61 2.39 -6.24 20.45
CA LEU A 61 2.62 -5.74 21.80
C LEU A 61 2.45 -6.92 22.76
N ASP A 62 3.32 -7.01 23.77
CA ASP A 62 3.38 -8.12 24.73
C ASP A 62 3.25 -9.51 24.07
N CYS A 63 4.16 -9.80 23.12
CA CYS A 63 4.12 -11.05 22.37
C CYS A 63 5.43 -11.84 22.52
N GLY A 64 5.39 -12.92 23.31
CA GLY A 64 6.53 -13.82 23.52
C GLY A 64 7.10 -14.41 22.22
N GLY A 65 6.22 -14.77 21.28
CA GLY A 65 6.55 -15.38 19.98
C GLY A 65 6.45 -14.41 18.79
N ASP A 66 6.69 -13.12 19.01
CA ASP A 66 6.52 -12.04 18.03
C ASP A 66 7.13 -12.34 16.65
N PHE A 67 8.35 -12.87 16.58
CA PHE A 67 9.01 -13.14 15.30
C PHE A 67 8.25 -14.13 14.42
N LYS A 68 7.78 -15.24 14.99
CA LYS A 68 6.99 -16.24 14.27
C LYS A 68 5.62 -15.67 13.90
N ALA A 69 4.97 -14.97 14.82
CA ALA A 69 3.67 -14.35 14.58
C ALA A 69 3.69 -13.37 13.40
N HIS A 70 4.74 -12.54 13.30
CA HIS A 70 4.90 -11.62 12.17
C HIS A 70 5.09 -12.35 10.85
N ILE A 71 5.98 -13.36 10.79
CA ILE A 71 6.24 -14.12 9.55
C ILE A 71 4.98 -14.86 9.08
N ASP A 72 4.30 -15.57 9.99
CA ASP A 72 3.08 -16.31 9.68
C ASP A 72 1.97 -15.35 9.18
N LEU A 73 1.83 -14.18 9.81
CA LEU A 73 0.85 -13.18 9.40
C LEU A 73 1.19 -12.56 8.04
N TYR A 74 2.45 -12.26 7.76
CA TYR A 74 2.85 -11.78 6.43
C TYR A 74 2.53 -12.81 5.35
N GLU A 75 2.93 -14.07 5.53
CA GLU A 75 2.67 -15.12 4.56
C GLU A 75 1.17 -15.32 4.32
N ARG A 76 0.35 -15.24 5.37
CA ARG A 76 -1.11 -15.25 5.22
C ARG A 76 -1.63 -14.03 4.46
N LEU A 77 -1.19 -12.82 4.84
CA LEU A 77 -1.69 -11.58 4.26
C LEU A 77 -1.26 -11.41 2.81
N PHE A 78 -0.02 -11.75 2.44
CA PHE A 78 0.43 -11.67 1.05
C PHE A 78 -0.29 -12.67 0.12
N LYS A 79 -0.79 -13.79 0.65
CA LYS A 79 -1.64 -14.71 -0.12
C LYS A 79 -2.96 -14.05 -0.51
N ILE A 80 -3.58 -13.29 0.39
CA ILE A 80 -4.93 -12.74 0.19
C ILE A 80 -4.96 -11.27 -0.23
N LYS A 81 -3.95 -10.47 0.10
CA LYS A 81 -3.89 -9.03 -0.19
C LYS A 81 -3.07 -8.75 -1.44
N LYS A 82 -3.45 -7.73 -2.18
CA LYS A 82 -2.67 -7.17 -3.28
C LYS A 82 -2.85 -5.66 -3.34
N THR A 83 -1.75 -4.97 -3.58
CA THR A 83 -1.75 -3.55 -3.90
C THR A 83 -1.81 -3.36 -5.41
N ILE A 84 -2.74 -2.52 -5.88
CA ILE A 84 -2.84 -2.12 -7.27
C ILE A 84 -2.70 -0.61 -7.36
N LYS A 85 -1.99 -0.14 -8.39
CA LYS A 85 -1.94 1.27 -8.74
C LYS A 85 -3.18 1.58 -9.58
N LEU A 86 -4.03 2.49 -9.08
CA LEU A 86 -5.26 2.91 -9.76
C LEU A 86 -4.99 4.04 -10.74
N MET A 87 -4.03 4.91 -10.42
CA MET A 87 -3.69 6.07 -11.23
C MET A 87 -2.23 6.46 -11.02
N ASN A 88 -1.58 6.92 -12.09
CA ASN A 88 -0.23 7.47 -12.01
C ASN A 88 -0.28 8.96 -11.67
N GLU A 89 0.77 9.45 -11.03
CA GLU A 89 1.11 10.87 -10.99
C GLU A 89 1.21 11.45 -12.41
N GLY A 90 0.78 12.70 -12.54
CA GLY A 90 0.85 13.44 -13.79
C GLY A 90 -0.47 13.44 -14.56
N LYS A 91 -0.35 13.77 -15.84
CA LYS A 91 -1.51 13.96 -16.73
C LYS A 91 -2.15 12.62 -17.06
N SER A 92 -3.44 12.51 -16.80
CA SER A 92 -4.28 11.37 -17.14
C SER A 92 -5.57 11.86 -17.79
N GLN A 93 -6.04 11.12 -18.80
CA GLN A 93 -7.34 11.36 -19.41
C GLN A 93 -8.39 10.53 -18.66
N LEU A 94 -9.39 11.20 -18.07
CA LEU A 94 -10.53 10.56 -17.43
C LEU A 94 -11.82 11.02 -18.13
N ASN A 95 -12.36 10.17 -19.00
CA ASN A 95 -13.50 10.52 -19.87
C ASN A 95 -13.20 11.80 -20.67
N GLU A 96 -14.02 12.84 -20.51
CA GLU A 96 -13.88 14.14 -21.19
C GLU A 96 -12.93 15.10 -20.46
N PHE A 97 -12.47 14.72 -19.27
CA PHE A 97 -11.61 15.55 -18.43
C PHE A 97 -10.14 15.15 -18.59
N GLU A 98 -9.29 16.14 -18.85
CA GLU A 98 -7.87 16.01 -18.60
C GLU A 98 -7.61 16.40 -17.14
N ILE A 99 -7.07 15.46 -16.37
CA ILE A 99 -6.70 15.67 -14.96
C ILE A 99 -5.19 15.55 -14.79
N ASN A 100 -4.63 16.34 -13.89
CA ASN A 100 -3.25 16.19 -13.47
C ASN A 100 -3.22 15.75 -12.00
N CYS A 101 -2.86 14.49 -11.77
CA CYS A 101 -2.74 13.91 -10.43
C CYS A 101 -1.42 14.34 -9.80
N LYS A 102 -1.49 14.83 -8.56
CA LYS A 102 -0.28 15.26 -7.83
C LYS A 102 0.54 14.11 -7.26
N SER A 103 -0.01 12.90 -7.26
CA SER A 103 0.67 11.69 -6.79
C SER A 103 0.06 10.44 -7.41
N ASP A 104 0.82 9.35 -7.40
CA ASP A 104 0.28 8.00 -7.64
C ASP A 104 -0.82 7.69 -6.62
N ILE A 105 -1.82 6.93 -7.05
CA ILE A 105 -2.90 6.43 -6.19
C ILE A 105 -2.86 4.91 -6.15
N PHE A 106 -2.75 4.35 -4.96
CA PHE A 106 -2.70 2.92 -4.71
C PHE A 106 -3.83 2.48 -3.79
N VAL A 107 -4.31 1.25 -4.00
CA VAL A 107 -5.21 0.57 -3.07
C VAL A 107 -4.65 -0.80 -2.73
N THR A 108 -4.70 -1.16 -1.45
CA THR A 108 -4.41 -2.51 -0.97
C THR A 108 -5.71 -3.19 -0.54
N MET A 109 -6.09 -4.28 -1.19
CA MET A 109 -7.32 -5.01 -0.87
C MET A 109 -7.21 -6.51 -1.13
N ASN A 110 -8.26 -7.28 -0.82
CA ASN A 110 -8.27 -8.72 -1.09
C ASN A 110 -8.25 -8.99 -2.60
N LYS A 111 -7.44 -9.95 -3.04
CA LYS A 111 -7.28 -10.34 -4.44
C LYS A 111 -8.60 -10.71 -5.11
N ASP A 112 -9.49 -11.37 -4.37
CA ASP A 112 -10.80 -11.78 -4.89
C ASP A 112 -11.74 -10.59 -5.11
N LEU A 113 -11.68 -9.59 -4.22
CA LEU A 113 -12.49 -8.37 -4.33
C LEU A 113 -12.05 -7.49 -5.50
N ILE A 114 -10.75 -7.47 -5.84
CA ILE A 114 -10.23 -6.71 -7.00
C ILE A 114 -10.95 -7.12 -8.28
N LYS A 115 -11.17 -8.42 -8.49
CA LYS A 115 -11.81 -8.94 -9.72
C LYS A 115 -13.29 -8.61 -9.82
N GLN A 116 -13.96 -8.42 -8.67
CA GLN A 116 -15.40 -8.20 -8.58
C GLN A 116 -15.76 -6.72 -8.51
N SER A 117 -14.81 -5.87 -8.12
CA SER A 117 -15.04 -4.46 -7.88
C SER A 117 -15.19 -3.67 -9.18
N LYS A 118 -16.14 -2.75 -9.19
CA LYS A 118 -16.22 -1.65 -10.17
C LYS A 118 -15.49 -0.44 -9.61
N ILE A 119 -14.75 0.27 -10.47
CA ILE A 119 -14.05 1.51 -10.09
C ILE A 119 -14.90 2.70 -10.50
N ILE A 120 -15.19 3.58 -9.55
CA ILE A 120 -15.94 4.83 -9.77
C ILE A 120 -15.02 6.00 -9.46
N TYR A 121 -14.93 6.94 -10.39
CA TYR A 121 -14.18 8.17 -10.23
C TYR A 121 -15.15 9.33 -10.03
N ARG A 122 -14.91 10.17 -9.02
CA ARG A 122 -15.70 11.37 -8.72
C ARG A 122 -14.76 12.55 -8.55
N ILE A 123 -15.05 13.67 -9.21
CA ILE A 123 -14.25 14.89 -9.11
C ILE A 123 -15.10 15.98 -8.48
N ASN A 124 -14.67 16.53 -7.34
CA ASN A 124 -15.31 17.66 -6.67
C ASN A 124 -14.22 18.65 -6.24
N ASN A 125 -14.39 19.94 -6.53
CA ASN A 125 -13.50 21.02 -6.03
C ASN A 125 -11.98 20.71 -6.11
N ASN A 126 -11.49 20.23 -7.25
CA ASN A 126 -10.07 19.84 -7.45
C ASN A 126 -9.61 18.64 -6.62
N GLU A 127 -10.53 17.78 -6.20
CA GLU A 127 -10.25 16.51 -5.53
C GLU A 127 -10.83 15.37 -6.36
N LEU A 128 -9.98 14.40 -6.71
CA LEU A 128 -10.39 13.13 -7.30
C LEU A 128 -10.58 12.13 -6.18
N ARG A 129 -11.80 11.63 -6.06
CA ARG A 129 -12.18 10.51 -5.22
C ARG A 129 -12.35 9.27 -6.09
N ILE A 130 -11.71 8.18 -5.69
CA ILE A 130 -11.82 6.88 -6.34
C ILE A 130 -12.50 5.92 -5.37
N GLU A 131 -13.60 5.33 -5.80
CA GLU A 131 -14.39 4.38 -5.02
C GLU A 131 -14.36 3.01 -5.70
N LEU A 132 -14.03 1.97 -4.94
CA LEU A 132 -14.20 0.58 -5.39
C LEU A 132 -15.51 0.06 -4.80
N VAL A 133 -16.42 -0.33 -5.69
CA VAL A 133 -17.76 -0.77 -5.32
C VAL A 133 -17.93 -2.25 -5.68
N ASN A 134 -18.31 -3.06 -4.69
CA ASN A 134 -18.63 -4.46 -4.86
C ASN A 134 -20.03 -4.75 -4.30
N GLY A 135 -20.91 -5.37 -5.09
CA GLY A 135 -22.27 -5.71 -4.66
C GLY A 135 -23.11 -4.52 -4.15
N GLY A 136 -22.77 -3.28 -4.55
CA GLY A 136 -23.42 -2.06 -4.07
C GLY A 136 -22.84 -1.47 -2.78
N GLN A 137 -21.85 -2.13 -2.16
CA GLN A 137 -21.09 -1.61 -1.01
C GLN A 137 -19.76 -1.01 -1.47
N ILE A 138 -19.33 0.06 -0.79
CA ILE A 138 -18.03 0.70 -1.04
C ILE A 138 -16.98 -0.03 -0.20
N ASP A 139 -16.08 -0.76 -0.86
CA ASP A 139 -15.00 -1.53 -0.23
C ASP A 139 -13.75 -0.66 0.01
N TYR A 140 -13.59 0.43 -0.74
CA TYR A 140 -12.46 1.34 -0.59
C TYR A 140 -12.77 2.74 -1.12
N ILE A 141 -12.19 3.74 -0.45
CA ILE A 141 -12.20 5.14 -0.85
C ILE A 141 -10.75 5.64 -0.88
N GLY A 142 -10.28 6.04 -2.05
CA GLY A 142 -9.02 6.74 -2.25
C GLY A 142 -9.28 8.19 -2.64
N GLN A 143 -8.41 9.10 -2.23
CA GLN A 143 -8.52 10.53 -2.54
C GLN A 143 -7.15 11.06 -2.97
N CYS A 144 -7.16 11.95 -3.96
CA CYS A 144 -5.98 12.70 -4.38
C CYS A 144 -6.39 14.08 -4.86
N SER A 145 -5.57 15.09 -4.55
CA SER A 145 -5.74 16.40 -5.15
C SER A 145 -5.41 16.35 -6.63
N VAL A 146 -6.30 16.88 -7.46
CA VAL A 146 -6.14 16.97 -8.91
C VAL A 146 -6.26 18.41 -9.37
N ILE A 147 -5.58 18.74 -10.46
CA ILE A 147 -5.81 19.99 -11.18
C ILE A 147 -6.62 19.63 -12.42
N LYS A 148 -7.83 20.18 -12.58
CA LYS A 148 -8.61 20.04 -13.82
C LYS A 148 -7.90 20.85 -14.90
N VAL A 149 -7.41 20.17 -15.94
CA VAL A 149 -6.55 20.80 -16.95
C VAL A 149 -7.36 21.36 -18.11
N ASN A 150 -8.48 20.72 -18.52
CA ASN A 150 -9.50 21.25 -19.45
C ASN A 150 -10.65 20.24 -19.68
N GLU A 151 -11.82 20.72 -20.13
CA GLU A 151 -12.85 19.92 -20.82
C GLU A 151 -12.48 19.83 -22.31
N LYS A 152 -12.26 18.63 -22.85
CA LYS A 152 -12.21 18.46 -24.31
C LYS A 152 -13.63 18.28 -24.80
N SER A 153 -14.16 19.29 -25.48
CA SER A 153 -15.39 19.22 -26.26
C SER A 153 -15.28 18.17 -27.37
N LYS A 154 -15.60 16.91 -27.08
CA LYS A 154 -15.78 15.87 -28.11
C LYS A 154 -17.15 15.22 -27.95
N LYS A 155 -18.11 15.76 -28.72
CA LYS A 155 -19.43 15.16 -29.00
C LYS A 155 -19.28 13.68 -29.37
N TYR A 156 -19.66 12.75 -28.49
CA TYR A 156 -19.95 11.36 -28.89
C TYR A 156 -21.10 10.74 -28.08
N SER A 157 -21.76 9.79 -28.74
CA SER A 157 -23.10 9.23 -28.44
C SER A 157 -23.20 8.37 -27.16
N TRP A 158 -24.38 8.42 -26.56
CA TRP A 158 -24.75 8.15 -25.16
C TRP A 158 -24.57 6.71 -24.60
N TRP A 159 -24.04 5.75 -25.36
CA TRP A 159 -24.10 4.32 -24.97
C TRP A 159 -22.75 3.63 -24.69
N LYS A 160 -21.61 4.32 -24.74
CA LYS A 160 -20.29 3.69 -24.49
C LYS A 160 -19.70 4.11 -23.15
N GLN A 161 -20.16 3.52 -22.04
CA GLN A 161 -19.45 3.57 -20.75
C GLN A 161 -19.63 2.26 -19.96
N LEU A 162 -18.72 1.32 -20.17
CA LEU A 162 -18.45 0.18 -19.27
C LEU A 162 -17.07 -0.36 -19.64
N PHE A 163 -16.08 -0.20 -18.76
CA PHE A 163 -14.78 -0.87 -18.90
C PHE A 163 -14.76 -2.10 -17.99
N ARG A 164 -14.53 -3.27 -18.59
CA ARG A 164 -13.99 -4.47 -17.91
C ARG A 164 -12.47 -4.44 -18.06
N LEU A 165 -11.74 -4.70 -16.99
CA LEU A 165 -10.31 -5.02 -17.08
C LEU A 165 -10.20 -6.44 -17.66
N ASN A 166 -9.35 -6.61 -18.68
CA ASN A 166 -8.81 -7.91 -19.06
C ASN A 166 -7.73 -8.34 -18.07
#